data_AF-A0A8T0NHJ5-F1
#
_entry.id   AF-A0A8T0NHJ5-F1
#
_cell.length_a   1.000
_cell.length_b   1.000
_cell.length_c   1.000
_cell.angle_alpha   90.00
_cell.angle_beta   90.00
_cell.angle_gamma   90.00
#
_symmetry.space_group_name_H-M   'P 1'
#
loop_
_entity.id
_entity.type
_entity.pdbx_description
1 polymer ?
#
loop_
_entity_poly.entity_id
_entity_poly.type
_entity_poly.pdbx_seq_one_letter_code
_entity_poly.pdbx_strand_id
1 'polypeptide(L)'
;MAGVGRSRPESPPATARLALLVAAAAVATTMAGIMAEGKAVRVEEPHWRSMLANGLDSAPPMGWNSWNHFQCDGNGEVVIRETADALVSTGLAALGYKYININAPPHPLSSLFFLANKMQSISNGWG
;
A
#
# COMPACT_ATOMS: atom_id res chain seq x y z
N MET A 1 35.47 58.91 -40.34
CA MET A 1 34.35 58.49 -39.48
C MET A 1 33.63 57.34 -40.16
N ALA A 2 33.54 56.19 -39.50
CA ALA A 2 33.06 54.93 -40.06
C ALA A 2 31.53 54.89 -40.17
N GLY A 3 31.02 54.35 -41.27
CA GLY A 3 29.61 53.98 -41.44
C GLY A 3 29.52 52.56 -41.97
N VAL A 4 29.56 51.57 -41.07
CA VAL A 4 29.30 50.16 -41.39
C VAL A 4 27.80 50.01 -41.68
N GLY A 5 27.44 49.87 -42.95
CA GLY A 5 26.08 49.53 -43.37
C GLY A 5 25.77 48.09 -43.00
N ARG A 6 24.82 47.86 -42.09
CA ARG A 6 24.28 46.53 -41.81
C ARG A 6 23.33 46.14 -42.94
N SER A 7 23.75 45.17 -43.76
CA SER A 7 22.89 44.51 -44.74
C SER A 7 21.74 43.81 -43.99
N ARG A 8 20.49 44.08 -44.38
CA ARG A 8 19.34 43.31 -43.88
C ARG A 8 19.50 41.86 -44.34
N PRO A 9 19.28 40.86 -43.48
CA PRO A 9 19.29 39.47 -43.90
C PRO A 9 18.16 39.26 -44.91
N GLU A 10 18.50 38.77 -46.11
CA GLU A 10 17.54 38.42 -47.14
C GLU A 10 16.62 37.31 -46.61
N SER A 11 15.31 37.51 -46.76
CA SER A 11 14.33 36.50 -46.36
C SER A 11 14.51 35.24 -47.22
N PRO A 12 14.58 34.04 -46.63
CA PRO A 12 14.78 32.82 -47.40
C PRO A 12 13.63 32.60 -48.39
N PRO A 13 13.91 32.10 -49.60
CA PRO A 13 12.90 31.87 -50.62
C PRO A 13 11.80 30.95 -50.10
N ALA A 14 10.57 31.11 -50.59
CA ALA A 14 9.39 30.41 -50.08
C ALA A 14 9.56 28.88 -50.02
N THR A 15 10.38 28.32 -50.92
CA THR A 15 10.78 26.91 -50.95
C THR A 15 11.61 26.48 -49.74
N ALA A 16 12.53 27.31 -49.27
CA ALA A 16 13.34 27.04 -48.08
C ALA A 16 12.50 27.09 -46.79
N ARG A 17 11.48 27.96 -46.73
CA ARG A 17 10.53 28.02 -45.61
C ARG A 17 9.64 26.78 -45.56
N LEU A 18 9.16 26.31 -46.72
CA LEU A 18 8.35 25.10 -46.82
C LEU A 18 9.16 23.84 -46.46
N ALA A 19 10.41 23.75 -46.93
CA ALA A 19 11.32 22.66 -46.57
C ALA A 19 11.61 22.60 -45.06
N LEU A 20 11.78 23.76 -44.40
CA LEU A 20 12.00 23.84 -42.96
C LEU A 20 10.77 23.38 -42.16
N LEU A 21 9.56 23.74 -42.60
CA LEU A 21 8.31 23.32 -41.96
C LEU A 21 8.06 21.81 -42.12
N VAL A 22 8.36 21.25 -43.29
CA VAL A 22 8.24 19.80 -43.54
C VAL A 22 9.25 19.02 -42.71
N ALA A 23 10.49 19.51 -42.60
CA ALA A 23 11.51 18.89 -41.76
C ALA A 23 11.13 18.91 -40.26
N ALA A 24 10.57 20.03 -39.77
CA ALA A 24 10.10 20.13 -38.39
C ALA A 24 8.93 19.18 -38.09
N ALA A 25 7.99 19.01 -39.03
CA ALA A 25 6.89 18.05 -38.89
C ALA A 25 7.37 16.59 -38.89
N ALA A 26 8.37 16.25 -39.72
CA ALA A 26 8.94 14.91 -39.78
C ALA A 26 9.64 14.51 -38.45
N VAL A 27 10.38 15.45 -37.84
CA VAL A 27 11.05 15.22 -36.54
C VAL A 27 10.05 15.08 -35.38
N ALA A 28 8.92 15.80 -35.44
CA ALA A 28 7.87 15.67 -34.43
C ALA A 28 7.17 14.30 -34.48
N THR A 29 7.07 13.69 -35.66
CA THR A 29 6.35 12.41 -35.84
C THR A 29 7.18 11.21 -35.35
N THR A 30 8.50 11.25 -35.48
CA THR A 30 9.39 10.17 -34.99
C THR A 30 9.52 10.14 -33.46
N MET A 31 9.47 11.30 -32.79
CA MET A 31 9.55 11.36 -31.31
C MET A 31 8.27 10.82 -30.62
N ALA A 32 7.11 10.86 -31.29
CA ALA A 32 5.88 10.30 -30.76
C ALA A 32 5.86 8.74 -30.80
N GLY A 33 6.54 8.12 -31.76
CA GLY A 33 6.58 6.66 -31.91
C GLY A 33 7.39 5.94 -30.83
N ILE A 34 8.45 6.57 -30.32
CA ILE A 34 9.35 5.95 -29.32
C ILE A 34 8.72 5.95 -27.90
N MET A 35 7.70 6.79 -27.66
CA MET A 35 7.05 6.88 -26.35
C MET A 35 5.92 5.84 -26.15
N ALA A 36 5.57 5.07 -27.19
CA ALA A 36 4.40 4.18 -27.18
C ALA A 36 4.66 2.76 -26.64
N GLU A 37 5.92 2.34 -26.46
CA GLU A 37 6.25 0.98 -26.01
C GLU A 37 6.78 0.95 -24.58
N GLY A 38 6.02 1.53 -23.66
CA GLY A 38 6.17 1.26 -22.23
C GLY A 38 5.57 -0.11 -21.88
N LYS A 39 6.26 -1.21 -22.17
CA LYS A 39 5.83 -2.52 -21.65
C LYS A 39 6.09 -2.56 -20.14
N ALA A 40 5.06 -2.27 -19.35
CA ALA A 40 5.09 -2.42 -17.91
C ALA A 40 5.48 -3.86 -17.55
N VAL A 41 6.67 -4.02 -16.98
CA VAL A 41 7.06 -5.25 -16.30
C VAL A 41 6.16 -5.38 -15.08
N ARG A 42 5.17 -6.27 -15.14
CA ARG A 42 4.46 -6.71 -13.95
C ARG A 42 5.46 -7.47 -13.09
N VAL A 43 5.87 -6.85 -11.99
CA VAL A 43 6.50 -7.56 -10.87
C VAL A 43 5.43 -8.48 -10.30
N GLU A 44 5.70 -9.78 -10.29
CA GLU A 44 4.83 -10.78 -9.66
C GLU A 44 4.86 -10.55 -8.15
N GLU A 45 3.70 -10.21 -7.58
CA GLU A 45 3.56 -9.94 -6.14
C GLU A 45 3.80 -11.25 -5.35
N PRO A 46 4.56 -11.20 -4.24
CA PRO A 46 4.86 -12.38 -3.45
C PRO A 46 3.58 -13.02 -2.88
N HIS A 47 3.50 -14.34 -3.00
CA HIS A 47 2.29 -15.15 -2.73
C HIS A 47 1.68 -14.98 -1.32
N TRP A 48 2.40 -14.42 -0.34
CA TRP A 48 1.88 -14.12 1.00
C TRP A 48 0.79 -13.04 1.00
N ARG A 49 0.79 -12.12 0.02
CA ARG A 49 -0.30 -11.15 -0.16
C ARG A 49 -1.60 -11.82 -0.61
N SER A 50 -1.50 -12.92 -1.36
CA SER A 50 -2.67 -13.68 -1.80
C SER A 50 -3.32 -14.49 -0.66
N MET A 51 -2.59 -14.80 0.41
CA MET A 51 -3.13 -15.48 1.59
C MET A 51 -4.05 -14.59 2.45
N LEU A 52 -4.00 -13.26 2.26
CA LEU A 52 -4.82 -12.25 2.94
C LEU A 52 -5.99 -11.75 2.07
N ALA A 53 -6.19 -12.32 0.88
CA ALA A 53 -7.21 -11.91 -0.08
C ALA A 53 -8.63 -12.41 0.29
N ASN A 54 -8.99 -12.35 1.57
CA ASN A 54 -10.34 -12.63 2.06
C ASN A 54 -11.21 -11.35 2.19
N GLY A 55 -10.67 -10.20 1.81
CA GLY A 55 -11.35 -8.90 1.87
C GLY A 55 -11.36 -8.23 3.25
N LEU A 56 -10.66 -8.77 4.25
CA LEU A 56 -10.64 -8.23 5.62
C LEU A 56 -9.62 -7.11 5.87
N ASP A 57 -8.61 -6.94 4.99
CA ASP A 57 -7.48 -6.01 5.18
C ASP A 57 -7.44 -4.86 4.14
N SER A 58 -8.58 -4.41 3.63
CA SER A 58 -8.61 -3.23 2.73
C SER A 58 -8.15 -1.94 3.43
N ALA A 59 -8.21 -1.89 4.76
CA ALA A 59 -7.64 -0.87 5.61
C ALA A 59 -7.10 -1.53 6.90
N PRO A 60 -6.07 -0.96 7.56
CA PRO A 60 -5.59 -1.48 8.84
C PRO A 60 -6.73 -1.59 9.87
N PRO A 61 -6.84 -2.70 10.63
CA PRO A 61 -7.87 -2.84 11.65
C PRO A 61 -7.65 -1.84 12.79
N MET A 62 -8.70 -1.07 13.13
CA MET A 62 -8.66 -0.08 14.22
C MET A 62 -9.52 -0.53 15.40
N GLY A 63 -9.00 -0.37 16.60
CA GLY A 63 -9.65 -0.89 17.81
C GLY A 63 -8.93 -0.54 19.10
N TRP A 64 -9.30 -1.23 20.17
CA TRP A 64 -8.75 -1.08 21.52
C TRP A 64 -8.22 -2.42 22.05
N ASN A 65 -7.24 -2.39 22.96
CA ASN A 65 -6.63 -3.58 23.55
C ASN A 65 -6.67 -3.52 25.08
N SER A 66 -7.23 -4.55 25.71
CA SER A 66 -7.42 -4.62 27.17
C SER A 66 -6.13 -4.71 27.97
N TRP A 67 -5.08 -5.32 27.40
CA TRP A 67 -3.78 -5.47 28.06
C TRP A 67 -3.12 -4.13 28.38
N ASN A 68 -3.35 -3.11 27.55
CA ASN A 68 -2.70 -1.81 27.71
C ASN A 68 -3.05 -1.12 29.03
N HIS A 69 -4.20 -1.44 29.63
CA HIS A 69 -4.66 -0.79 30.84
C HIS A 69 -4.94 -1.77 31.99
N PHE A 70 -5.47 -2.95 31.70
CA PHE A 70 -6.04 -3.82 32.72
C PHE A 70 -5.25 -5.10 33.02
N GLN A 71 -4.26 -5.43 32.18
CA GLN A 71 -3.38 -6.60 32.30
C GLN A 71 -4.11 -7.88 32.75
N CYS A 72 -3.73 -8.45 33.90
CA CYS A 72 -4.21 -9.74 34.40
C CYS A 72 -5.52 -9.65 35.19
N ASP A 73 -5.78 -8.54 35.88
CA ASP A 73 -6.77 -8.50 36.97
C ASP A 73 -8.02 -7.66 36.64
N GLY A 74 -8.04 -6.97 35.49
CA GLY A 74 -9.10 -6.01 35.16
C GLY A 74 -9.77 -6.18 33.80
N ASN A 75 -9.53 -7.27 33.06
CA ASN A 75 -10.04 -7.44 31.68
C ASN A 75 -11.36 -8.24 31.59
N GLY A 76 -12.15 -8.25 32.67
CA GLY A 76 -13.40 -9.01 32.77
C GLY A 76 -14.54 -8.46 31.89
N GLU A 77 -15.63 -9.24 31.78
CA GLU A 77 -16.79 -8.94 30.93
C GLU A 77 -17.34 -7.53 31.10
N VAL A 78 -17.46 -7.05 32.36
CA VAL A 78 -17.97 -5.71 32.68
C VAL A 78 -17.14 -4.64 31.97
N VAL A 79 -15.82 -4.70 32.10
CA VAL A 79 -14.90 -3.75 31.48
C VAL A 79 -14.98 -3.80 29.96
N ILE A 80 -15.06 -4.99 29.39
CA ILE A 80 -15.18 -5.17 27.93
C ILE A 80 -16.49 -4.57 27.40
N ARG A 81 -17.60 -4.81 28.10
CA ARG A 81 -18.92 -4.27 27.74
C ARG A 81 -18.95 -2.75 27.86
N GLU A 82 -18.48 -2.21 28.98
CA GLU A 82 -18.40 -0.76 29.18
C GLU A 82 -17.48 -0.08 28.15
N THR A 83 -16.38 -0.73 27.77
CA THR A 83 -15.50 -0.22 26.71
C THR A 83 -16.19 -0.22 25.35
N ALA A 84 -16.98 -1.25 25.03
CA ALA A 84 -17.77 -1.29 23.80
C ALA A 84 -18.81 -0.16 23.78
N ASP A 85 -19.53 0.05 24.88
CA ASP A 85 -20.49 1.14 25.04
C ASP A 85 -19.81 2.51 24.92
N ALA A 86 -18.59 2.66 25.46
CA ALA A 86 -17.80 3.87 25.32
C ALA A 86 -17.38 4.13 23.87
N LEU A 87 -16.94 3.11 23.11
CA LEU A 87 -16.58 3.26 21.69
C LEU A 87 -17.76 3.74 20.84
N VAL A 88 -18.98 3.27 21.15
CA VAL A 88 -20.20 3.70 20.45
C VAL A 88 -20.61 5.10 20.88
N SER A 89 -20.74 5.35 22.18
CA SER A 89 -21.24 6.62 22.71
C SER A 89 -20.31 7.81 22.44
N THR A 90 -19.00 7.58 22.35
CA THR A 90 -18.01 8.61 21.96
C THR A 90 -17.93 8.81 20.44
N GLY A 91 -18.56 7.96 19.64
CA GLY A 91 -18.51 8.01 18.18
C GLY A 91 -17.26 7.40 17.56
N LEU A 92 -16.33 6.86 18.34
CA LEU A 92 -15.11 6.19 17.83
C LEU A 92 -15.46 5.00 16.93
N ALA A 93 -16.54 4.27 17.23
CA ALA A 93 -17.05 3.20 16.38
C ALA A 93 -17.41 3.70 14.97
N ALA A 94 -17.99 4.91 14.85
CA ALA A 94 -18.31 5.52 13.56
C ALA A 94 -17.06 5.96 12.78
N LEU A 95 -15.96 6.25 13.48
CA LEU A 95 -14.65 6.55 12.89
C LEU A 95 -13.87 5.28 12.50
N GLY A 96 -14.41 4.09 12.74
CA GLY A 96 -13.83 2.82 12.32
C GLY A 96 -13.13 2.01 13.42
N TYR A 97 -13.20 2.43 14.68
CA TYR A 97 -12.74 1.62 15.82
C TYR A 97 -13.73 0.49 16.10
N LYS A 98 -13.55 -0.64 15.40
CA LYS A 98 -14.52 -1.75 15.35
C LYS A 98 -14.11 -2.97 16.17
N TYR A 99 -12.86 -3.02 16.64
CA TYR A 99 -12.30 -4.19 17.29
C TYR A 99 -11.99 -3.94 18.77
N ILE A 100 -12.32 -4.91 19.63
CA ILE A 100 -11.87 -4.98 21.02
C ILE A 100 -11.01 -6.23 21.16
N ASN A 101 -9.72 -6.05 21.39
CA ASN A 101 -8.78 -7.14 21.62
C ASN A 101 -8.73 -7.47 23.12
N ILE A 102 -9.24 -8.66 23.47
CA ILE A 102 -9.25 -9.18 24.83
C ILE A 102 -8.03 -10.10 24.99
N ASN A 103 -7.02 -9.62 25.71
CA ASN A 103 -5.81 -10.40 25.96
C ASN A 103 -5.82 -10.96 27.39
N ALA A 104 -5.77 -12.29 27.51
CA ALA A 104 -5.57 -12.98 28.79
C ALA A 104 -4.07 -13.24 29.03
N PRO A 105 -3.61 -13.30 30.29
CA PRO A 105 -2.26 -13.75 30.58
C PRO A 105 -2.03 -15.16 30.02
N PRO A 106 -0.80 -15.48 29.57
CA PRO A 106 -0.49 -16.81 29.06
C PRO A 106 -0.77 -17.85 30.14
N HIS A 107 -1.66 -18.81 29.84
CA HIS A 107 -1.89 -19.92 30.75
C HIS A 107 -0.60 -20.77 30.83
N PRO A 108 -0.07 -21.08 32.02
CA PRO A 108 1.14 -21.88 32.15
C PRO A 108 0.99 -23.29 31.54
N LEU A 109 -0.24 -23.76 31.39
CA LEU A 109 -0.56 -25.08 30.82
C LEU A 109 -0.74 -25.08 29.29
N SER A 110 -0.90 -23.93 28.62
CA SER A 110 -1.00 -23.91 27.14
C SER A 110 0.31 -24.32 26.46
N SER A 111 1.45 -23.88 27.01
CA SER A 111 2.77 -24.28 26.49
C SER A 111 3.03 -25.77 26.67
N LEU A 112 2.61 -26.35 27.80
CA LEU A 112 2.76 -27.78 28.07
C LEU A 112 1.78 -28.62 27.25
N PHE A 113 0.54 -28.17 27.03
CA PHE A 113 -0.41 -28.86 26.17
C PHE A 113 0.05 -28.86 24.70
N PHE A 114 0.58 -27.74 24.20
CA PHE A 114 1.17 -27.68 22.87
C PHE A 114 2.44 -28.55 22.74
N LEU A 115 3.30 -28.56 23.76
CA LEU A 115 4.50 -29.39 23.75
C LEU A 115 4.16 -30.89 23.85
N ALA A 116 3.18 -31.27 24.66
CA ALA A 116 2.69 -32.63 24.77
C ALA A 116 2.07 -33.10 23.44
N ASN A 117 1.23 -32.29 22.80
CA ASN A 117 0.69 -32.62 21.48
C ASN A 117 1.77 -32.65 20.39
N LYS A 118 2.80 -31.80 20.46
CA LYS A 118 3.93 -31.83 19.53
C LYS A 118 4.79 -33.09 19.72
N MET A 119 5.03 -33.52 20.96
CA MET A 119 5.71 -34.78 21.24
C MET A 119 4.88 -35.99 20.80
N GLN A 120 3.55 -35.97 20.98
CA GLN A 120 2.64 -37.01 20.50
C GLN A 120 2.59 -37.05 18.96
N SER A 121 2.60 -35.89 18.30
CA SER A 121 2.64 -35.78 16.84
C SER A 121 3.98 -36.28 16.27
N ILE A 122 5.09 -36.03 16.96
CA ILE A 122 6.42 -36.54 16.59
C ILE A 122 6.49 -38.05 16.84
N SER A 123 5.89 -38.57 17.91
CA SER A 123 5.83 -40.03 18.16
C SER A 123 4.94 -40.76 17.16
N ASN A 124 3.94 -40.09 16.60
CA ASN A 124 3.02 -40.65 15.61
C ASN A 124 3.54 -40.56 14.16
N GLY A 125 4.78 -40.13 13.96
CA GLY A 125 5.58 -40.44 12.77
C GLY A 125 5.02 -39.93 11.43
N TRP A 126 4.90 -38.62 11.25
CA TRP A 126 4.77 -38.02 9.91
C TRP A 126 5.91 -37.03 9.67
N GLY A 127 6.72 -37.34 8.65
CA GLY A 127 7.57 -36.39 7.93
C GLY A 127 6.88 -35.95 6.65
#